data_AF-A0A287D696-F1
#
_entry.id   AF-A0A287D696-F1
#
_cell.length_a   1.000
_cell.length_b   1.000
_cell.length_c   1.000
_cell.angle_alpha   90.00
_cell.angle_beta   90.00
_cell.angle_gamma   90.00
#
_symmetry.space_group_name_H-M   'P 1'
#
loop_
_entity.id
_entity.type
_entity.pdbx_description
1 polymer ?
#
loop_
_entity_poly.entity_id
_entity_poly.type
_entity_poly.pdbx_seq_one_letter_code
_entity_poly.pdbx_strand_id
1 'polypeptide(L)'
;VETSDLKNVLGSMGIWITEKEQLKLLKTLPISTDGTVYIKRLLAGLKPLKGKRVHVSKLETLLGNLELELVEEEYEGLLNDLPIDENESVGLNVVMDAAKTFTGEKADVSDLGKVLRKMGLILTNEERKKLLETLPTNSGGKIYKNRLLKGVKALTGPRVKIKKVESLLENMGIKIKDKELRELMTELSTDDNGTVDLNDLMDTVSYVKAKRTVSLQKLIKA
;
A
#
# COMPACT_ATOMS: atom_id res chain seq x y z
N VAL A 1 -16.60 -12.65 -13.43
CA VAL A 1 -16.36 -12.11 -14.79
C VAL A 1 -16.34 -13.28 -15.75
N GLU A 2 -17.25 -13.33 -16.71
CA GLU A 2 -17.21 -14.36 -17.76
C GLU A 2 -15.99 -14.18 -18.65
N THR A 3 -15.36 -15.27 -19.09
CA THR A 3 -14.15 -15.20 -19.93
C THR A 3 -14.39 -14.54 -21.29
N SER A 4 -15.62 -14.65 -21.81
CA SER A 4 -16.11 -13.97 -23.02
C SER A 4 -16.04 -12.44 -22.88
N ASP A 5 -16.32 -11.92 -21.68
CA ASP A 5 -16.45 -10.48 -21.41
C ASP A 5 -15.18 -9.82 -20.87
N LEU A 6 -14.07 -10.55 -20.74
CA LEU A 6 -12.83 -10.03 -20.17
C LEU A 6 -12.38 -8.72 -20.81
N LYS A 7 -12.43 -8.64 -22.14
CA LYS A 7 -11.99 -7.44 -22.87
C LYS A 7 -12.88 -6.23 -22.56
N ASN A 8 -14.19 -6.45 -22.46
CA ASN A 8 -15.16 -5.40 -22.14
C ASN A 8 -14.98 -4.91 -20.70
N VAL A 9 -14.84 -5.84 -19.76
CA VAL A 9 -14.63 -5.56 -18.33
C VAL A 9 -13.30 -4.86 -18.09
N LEU A 10 -12.23 -5.24 -18.77
CA LEU A 10 -10.95 -4.54 -18.68
C LEU A 10 -11.00 -3.16 -19.36
N GLY A 11 -11.67 -3.06 -20.51
CA GLY A 11 -11.86 -1.79 -21.22
C GLY A 11 -12.65 -0.77 -20.41
N SER A 12 -13.66 -1.19 -19.63
CA SER A 12 -14.40 -0.27 -18.74
C SER A 12 -13.52 0.32 -17.65
N MET A 13 -12.48 -0.41 -17.22
CA MET A 13 -11.44 0.06 -16.27
C MET A 13 -10.31 0.85 -16.96
N GLY A 14 -10.43 1.12 -18.26
CA GLY A 14 -9.38 1.79 -19.04
C GLY A 14 -8.16 0.91 -19.33
N ILE A 15 -8.27 -0.40 -19.15
CA ILE A 15 -7.18 -1.36 -19.37
C ILE A 15 -7.34 -2.02 -20.73
N TRP A 16 -6.44 -1.68 -21.65
CA TRP A 16 -6.42 -2.28 -22.98
C TRP A 16 -5.40 -3.42 -23.06
N ILE A 17 -5.88 -4.57 -23.53
CA ILE A 17 -5.06 -5.75 -23.80
C ILE A 17 -5.20 -6.18 -25.27
N THR A 18 -4.11 -6.68 -25.83
CA THR A 18 -4.08 -7.28 -27.15
C THR A 18 -4.63 -8.71 -27.11
N GLU A 19 -5.00 -9.28 -28.25
CA GLU A 19 -5.43 -10.67 -28.36
C GLU A 19 -4.37 -11.64 -27.83
N LYS A 20 -3.09 -11.38 -28.12
CA LYS A 20 -1.97 -12.18 -27.62
C LYS A 20 -1.88 -12.15 -26.09
N GLU A 21 -2.14 -11.00 -25.47
CA GLU A 21 -2.16 -10.86 -24.01
C GLU A 21 -3.39 -11.52 -23.40
N GLN A 22 -4.56 -11.39 -24.03
CA GLN A 22 -5.78 -12.09 -23.61
C GLN A 22 -5.59 -13.60 -23.60
N LEU A 23 -5.01 -14.17 -24.66
CA LEU A 23 -4.68 -15.60 -24.71
C LEU A 23 -3.71 -16.03 -23.62
N LYS A 24 -2.71 -15.18 -23.31
CA LYS A 24 -1.78 -15.45 -22.20
C LYS A 24 -2.48 -15.41 -20.85
N LEU A 25 -3.37 -14.45 -20.62
CA LEU A 25 -4.16 -14.34 -19.40
C LEU A 25 -5.06 -15.56 -19.22
N LEU A 26 -5.82 -15.94 -20.25
CA LEU A 26 -6.73 -17.08 -20.19
C LEU A 26 -6.01 -18.39 -19.85
N LYS A 27 -4.75 -18.56 -20.28
CA LYS A 27 -3.93 -19.74 -19.95
C LYS A 27 -3.44 -19.78 -18.50
N THR A 28 -3.40 -18.64 -17.80
CA THR A 28 -2.86 -18.55 -16.44
C THR A 28 -3.93 -18.31 -15.39
N LEU A 29 -5.12 -17.86 -15.80
CA LEU A 29 -6.20 -17.54 -14.88
C LEU A 29 -6.85 -18.83 -14.35
N PRO A 30 -7.12 -18.91 -13.04
CA PRO A 30 -7.91 -19.99 -12.47
C PRO A 30 -9.39 -19.75 -12.79
N ILE A 31 -9.80 -20.24 -13.95
CA ILE A 31 -11.17 -20.17 -14.46
C ILE A 31 -12.00 -21.27 -13.77
N SER A 32 -13.17 -20.89 -13.27
CA SER A 32 -14.15 -21.78 -12.66
C SER A 32 -14.82 -22.67 -13.72
N THR A 33 -15.48 -23.74 -13.28
CA THR A 33 -16.18 -24.68 -14.18
C THR A 33 -17.31 -24.03 -14.99
N ASP A 34 -17.85 -22.92 -14.51
CA ASP A 34 -18.87 -22.11 -15.18
C ASP A 34 -18.28 -21.09 -16.19
N GLY A 35 -16.97 -21.13 -16.44
CA GLY A 35 -16.31 -20.20 -17.36
C GLY A 35 -16.10 -18.80 -16.78
N THR A 36 -16.22 -18.63 -15.46
CA THR A 36 -15.99 -17.33 -14.80
C THR A 36 -14.64 -17.24 -14.10
N VAL A 37 -14.19 -16.00 -13.89
CA VAL A 37 -13.03 -15.67 -13.05
C VAL A 37 -13.39 -14.54 -12.08
N TYR A 38 -12.89 -14.64 -10.85
CA TYR A 38 -12.99 -13.56 -9.86
C TYR A 38 -12.19 -12.33 -10.31
N ILE A 39 -12.77 -11.14 -10.17
CA ILE A 39 -12.16 -9.90 -10.66
C ILE A 39 -10.78 -9.62 -10.04
N LYS A 40 -10.61 -9.87 -8.74
CA LYS A 40 -9.31 -9.74 -8.06
C LYS A 40 -8.25 -10.68 -8.65
N ARG A 41 -8.64 -11.88 -9.07
CA ARG A 41 -7.74 -12.84 -9.73
C ARG A 41 -7.41 -12.42 -11.16
N LEU A 42 -8.40 -11.90 -11.90
CA LEU A 42 -8.19 -11.29 -13.21
C LEU A 42 -7.15 -10.17 -13.14
N LEU A 43 -7.36 -9.20 -12.25
CA LEU A 43 -6.46 -8.06 -12.05
C LEU A 43 -5.06 -8.52 -11.61
N ALA A 44 -4.96 -9.50 -10.70
CA ALA A 44 -3.66 -10.08 -10.33
C ALA A 44 -2.94 -10.72 -11.53
N GLY A 45 -3.67 -11.37 -12.44
CA GLY A 45 -3.15 -11.95 -13.67
C GLY A 45 -2.57 -10.93 -14.65
N LEU A 46 -2.94 -9.65 -14.55
CA LEU A 46 -2.39 -8.57 -15.38
C LEU A 46 -0.99 -8.13 -14.96
N LYS A 47 -0.56 -8.39 -13.72
CA LYS A 47 0.75 -7.93 -13.20
C LYS A 47 1.95 -8.26 -14.09
N PRO A 48 2.04 -9.45 -14.71
CA PRO A 48 3.14 -9.79 -15.62
C PRO A 48 3.09 -9.03 -16.96
N LEU A 49 1.96 -8.41 -17.31
CA LEU A 49 1.81 -7.64 -18.54
C LEU A 49 2.45 -6.26 -18.36
N LYS A 50 3.44 -5.97 -19.20
CA LYS A 50 4.17 -4.70 -19.16
C LYS A 50 3.40 -3.61 -19.91
N GLY A 51 3.61 -2.36 -19.51
CA GLY A 51 3.09 -1.20 -20.23
C GLY A 51 1.59 -0.94 -20.08
N LYS A 52 0.89 -1.64 -19.18
CA LYS A 52 -0.52 -1.36 -18.90
C LYS A 52 -0.62 -0.06 -18.11
N ARG A 53 -1.41 0.88 -18.64
CA ARG A 53 -1.68 2.19 -18.06
C ARG A 53 -3.18 2.35 -17.86
N VAL A 54 -3.55 3.24 -16.95
CA VAL A 54 -4.92 3.58 -16.60
C VAL A 54 -5.02 5.09 -16.58
N HIS A 55 -6.00 5.63 -17.29
CA HIS A 55 -6.32 7.07 -17.26
C HIS A 55 -6.95 7.44 -15.92
N VAL A 56 -6.68 8.64 -15.40
CA VAL A 56 -7.18 9.11 -14.09
C VAL A 56 -8.71 9.02 -14.00
N SER A 57 -9.42 9.39 -15.06
CA SER A 57 -10.89 9.26 -15.15
C SER A 57 -11.44 7.83 -15.04
N LYS A 58 -10.59 6.79 -15.09
CA LYS A 58 -10.96 5.37 -14.91
C LYS A 58 -10.46 4.78 -13.59
N LEU A 59 -9.71 5.54 -12.79
CA LEU A 59 -9.16 5.06 -11.52
C LEU A 59 -10.25 4.69 -10.53
N GLU A 60 -11.28 5.52 -10.37
CA GLU A 60 -12.41 5.22 -9.48
C GLU A 60 -13.09 3.90 -9.87
N THR A 61 -13.34 3.68 -11.16
CA THR A 61 -13.90 2.41 -11.66
C THR A 61 -12.99 1.23 -11.34
N LEU A 62 -11.68 1.37 -11.55
CA LEU A 62 -10.71 0.32 -11.24
C LEU A 62 -10.65 0.00 -9.73
N LEU A 63 -10.65 1.02 -8.88
CA LEU A 63 -10.62 0.87 -7.42
C LEU A 63 -11.92 0.23 -6.91
N GLY A 64 -13.08 0.63 -7.44
CA GLY A 64 -14.35 -0.03 -7.13
C GLY A 64 -14.33 -1.52 -7.49
N ASN A 65 -13.74 -1.89 -8.63
CA ASN A 65 -13.55 -3.29 -9.02
C ASN A 65 -12.51 -4.05 -8.17
N LEU A 66 -11.67 -3.34 -7.42
CA LEU A 66 -10.80 -3.90 -6.38
C LEU A 66 -11.52 -4.05 -5.03
N GLU A 67 -12.80 -3.68 -4.94
CA GLU A 67 -13.59 -3.57 -3.71
C GLU A 67 -12.93 -2.61 -2.72
N LEU A 68 -12.42 -1.49 -3.25
CA LEU A 68 -11.84 -0.41 -2.48
C LEU A 68 -12.81 0.76 -2.40
N GLU A 69 -13.40 0.93 -1.22
CA GLU A 69 -14.19 2.10 -0.86
C GLU A 69 -13.28 3.11 -0.15
N LEU A 70 -12.86 4.12 -0.91
CA LEU A 70 -12.13 5.28 -0.41
C LEU A 70 -13.11 6.42 -0.19
N VAL A 71 -12.91 7.17 0.88
CA VAL A 71 -13.59 8.48 1.04
C VAL A 71 -12.90 9.51 0.14
N GLU A 72 -13.54 10.65 -0.11
CA GLU A 72 -13.06 11.68 -1.03
C GLU A 72 -11.62 12.11 -0.70
N GLU A 73 -11.33 12.38 0.57
CA GLU A 73 -10.02 12.84 1.03
C GLU A 73 -8.92 11.78 0.79
N GLU A 74 -9.27 10.49 0.86
CA GLU A 74 -8.33 9.42 0.60
C GLU A 74 -8.09 9.17 -0.88
N TYR A 75 -9.12 9.34 -1.68
CA TYR A 75 -9.00 9.26 -3.13
C TYR A 75 -8.12 10.40 -3.63
N GLU A 76 -8.33 11.63 -3.16
CA GLU A 76 -7.46 12.78 -3.44
C GLU A 76 -6.02 12.54 -2.96
N GLY A 77 -5.86 12.05 -1.73
CA GLY A 77 -4.54 11.68 -1.20
C GLY A 77 -3.84 10.62 -2.05
N LEU A 78 -4.57 9.62 -2.54
CA LEU A 78 -4.04 8.61 -3.46
C LEU A 78 -3.63 9.24 -4.80
N LEU A 79 -4.44 10.13 -5.38
CA LEU A 79 -4.10 10.81 -6.63
C LEU A 79 -2.81 11.64 -6.49
N ASN A 80 -2.65 12.34 -5.37
CA ASN A 80 -1.43 13.12 -5.08
C ASN A 80 -0.18 12.25 -4.92
N ASP A 81 -0.35 11.00 -4.45
CA ASP A 81 0.74 10.03 -4.29
C ASP A 81 1.12 9.32 -5.62
N LEU A 82 0.28 9.40 -6.65
CA LEU A 82 0.48 8.68 -7.91
C LEU A 82 1.29 9.50 -8.93
N PRO A 83 2.28 8.89 -9.61
CA PRO A 83 3.02 9.55 -10.69
C PRO A 83 2.19 9.56 -11.99
N ILE A 84 1.27 10.51 -12.08
CA ILE A 84 0.43 10.76 -13.26
C ILE A 84 1.30 11.45 -14.34
N ASP A 85 1.24 10.94 -15.56
CA ASP A 85 1.96 11.50 -16.70
C ASP A 85 1.20 12.63 -17.41
N GLU A 86 1.81 13.21 -18.44
CA GLU A 86 1.23 14.26 -19.28
C GLU A 86 -0.07 13.85 -20.02
N ASN A 87 -0.35 12.55 -20.10
CA ASN A 87 -1.58 12.00 -20.71
C ASN A 87 -2.60 11.59 -19.63
N GLU A 88 -2.52 12.20 -18.45
CA GLU A 88 -3.36 11.92 -17.29
C GLU A 88 -3.44 10.42 -16.98
N SER A 89 -2.33 9.71 -17.15
CA SER A 89 -2.28 8.26 -17.05
C SER A 89 -1.20 7.80 -16.08
N VAL A 90 -1.48 6.67 -15.42
CA VAL A 90 -0.58 6.05 -14.45
C VAL A 90 -0.45 4.56 -14.77
N GLY A 91 0.72 3.99 -14.50
CA GLY A 91 0.95 2.56 -14.71
C GLY A 91 0.04 1.71 -13.82
N LEU A 92 -0.63 0.70 -14.40
CA LEU A 92 -1.57 -0.17 -13.69
C LEU A 92 -0.94 -0.81 -12.44
N ASN A 93 0.30 -1.29 -12.56
CA ASN A 93 1.02 -1.89 -11.43
C ASN A 93 1.29 -0.86 -10.32
N VAL A 94 1.52 0.40 -10.67
CA VAL A 94 1.72 1.49 -9.70
C VAL A 94 0.43 1.75 -8.94
N VAL A 95 -0.71 1.82 -9.64
CA VAL A 95 -2.04 1.95 -9.01
C VAL A 95 -2.32 0.78 -8.08
N MET A 96 -2.11 -0.46 -8.55
CA MET A 96 -2.32 -1.66 -7.73
C MET A 96 -1.42 -1.71 -6.51
N ASP A 97 -0.19 -1.21 -6.60
CA ASP A 97 0.73 -1.13 -5.47
C ASP A 97 0.31 -0.04 -4.48
N ALA A 98 -0.08 1.14 -4.95
CA ALA A 98 -0.59 2.22 -4.09
C ALA A 98 -1.90 1.82 -3.38
N ALA A 99 -2.79 1.12 -4.08
CA ALA A 99 -4.04 0.58 -3.55
C ALA A 99 -3.83 -0.42 -2.37
N LYS A 100 -2.66 -1.06 -2.26
CA LYS A 100 -2.34 -1.92 -1.10
C LYS A 100 -2.36 -1.17 0.23
N THR A 101 -2.13 0.14 0.21
CA THR A 101 -2.21 0.99 1.39
C THR A 101 -3.61 1.00 2.01
N PHE A 102 -4.64 0.69 1.22
CA PHE A 102 -6.04 0.72 1.64
C PHE A 102 -6.67 -0.68 1.75
N THR A 103 -5.88 -1.74 1.58
CA THR A 103 -6.32 -3.15 1.72
C THR A 103 -5.48 -3.89 2.77
N GLY A 104 -5.77 -5.17 3.00
CA GLY A 104 -4.97 -6.05 3.86
C GLY A 104 -5.80 -6.71 4.95
N GLU A 105 -5.14 -7.02 6.06
CA GLU A 105 -5.82 -7.55 7.25
C GLU A 105 -6.66 -6.44 7.91
N LYS A 106 -7.91 -6.77 8.27
CA LYS A 106 -8.80 -5.86 8.98
C LYS A 106 -8.57 -5.97 10.49
N ALA A 107 -8.66 -4.84 11.17
CA ALA A 107 -8.62 -4.70 12.62
C ALA A 107 -9.91 -4.06 13.10
N ASP A 108 -10.39 -4.48 14.26
CA ASP A 108 -11.53 -3.82 14.90
C ASP A 108 -11.09 -2.50 15.55
N VAL A 109 -11.83 -1.43 15.31
CA VAL A 109 -11.57 -0.10 15.86
C VAL A 109 -11.73 -0.10 17.37
N SER A 110 -12.61 -0.94 17.93
CA SER A 110 -12.74 -1.10 19.39
C SER A 110 -11.46 -1.66 20.04
N ASP A 111 -10.68 -2.45 19.30
CA ASP A 111 -9.41 -3.03 19.74
C ASP A 111 -8.18 -2.22 19.28
N LEU A 112 -8.38 -1.02 18.73
CA LEU A 112 -7.33 -0.22 18.11
C LEU A 112 -6.10 -0.02 19.02
N GLY A 113 -6.34 0.24 20.31
CA GLY A 113 -5.25 0.38 21.28
C GLY A 113 -4.39 -0.88 21.42
N LYS A 114 -4.99 -2.07 21.38
CA LYS A 114 -4.26 -3.35 21.42
C LYS A 114 -3.51 -3.59 20.12
N VAL A 115 -4.14 -3.30 18.98
CA VAL A 115 -3.54 -3.45 17.64
C VAL A 115 -2.30 -2.59 17.50
N LEU A 116 -2.38 -1.29 17.81
CA LEU A 116 -1.26 -0.36 17.78
C LEU A 116 -0.12 -0.81 18.71
N ARG A 117 -0.45 -1.19 19.95
CA ARG A 117 0.55 -1.70 20.91
C ARG A 117 1.24 -2.98 20.42
N LYS A 118 0.51 -3.89 19.77
CA LYS A 118 1.07 -5.13 19.19
C LYS A 118 2.07 -4.82 18.07
N MET A 119 1.81 -3.77 17.28
CA MET A 119 2.72 -3.24 16.26
C MET A 119 3.89 -2.45 16.86
N GLY A 120 3.90 -2.22 18.17
CA GLY A 120 4.96 -1.45 18.85
C GLY A 120 4.74 0.06 18.87
N LEU A 121 3.59 0.53 18.39
CA LEU A 121 3.22 1.94 18.39
C LEU A 121 2.69 2.37 19.75
N ILE A 122 3.12 3.55 20.18
CA ILE A 122 2.71 4.21 21.40
C ILE A 122 2.12 5.56 20.98
N LEU A 123 0.82 5.70 21.21
CA LEU A 123 0.08 6.93 20.97
C LEU A 123 -0.52 7.43 22.28
N THR A 124 -0.41 8.74 22.51
CA THR A 124 -1.13 9.45 23.58
C THR A 124 -2.64 9.39 23.36
N ASN A 125 -3.42 9.76 24.38
CA ASN A 125 -4.88 9.80 24.23
C ASN A 125 -5.32 10.86 23.20
N GLU A 126 -4.60 11.98 23.13
CA GLU A 126 -4.87 13.04 22.17
C GLU A 126 -4.55 12.61 20.74
N GLU A 127 -3.38 12.01 20.51
CA GLU A 127 -3.02 11.42 19.20
C GLU A 127 -4.02 10.34 18.77
N ARG A 128 -4.48 9.50 19.70
CA ARG A 128 -5.50 8.47 19.41
C ARG A 128 -6.83 9.09 19.01
N LYS A 129 -7.24 10.19 19.65
CA LYS A 129 -8.47 10.91 19.31
C LYS A 129 -8.37 11.51 17.90
N LYS A 130 -7.26 12.22 17.62
CA LYS A 130 -6.96 12.75 16.27
C LYS A 130 -6.93 11.66 15.22
N LEU A 131 -6.33 10.51 15.54
CA LEU A 131 -6.34 9.35 14.65
C LEU A 131 -7.77 8.95 14.29
N LEU A 132 -8.63 8.75 15.29
CA LEU A 132 -10.03 8.36 15.07
C LEU A 132 -10.81 9.37 14.23
N GLU A 133 -10.54 10.67 14.38
CA GLU A 133 -11.14 11.74 13.56
C GLU A 133 -10.72 11.65 12.08
N THR A 134 -9.54 11.09 11.79
CA THR A 134 -9.06 10.87 10.41
C THR A 134 -9.47 9.54 9.81
N LEU A 135 -10.02 8.61 10.61
CA LEU A 135 -10.45 7.32 10.10
C LEU A 135 -11.85 7.43 9.47
N PRO A 136 -12.11 6.74 8.35
CA PRO A 136 -13.46 6.64 7.78
C PRO A 136 -14.51 6.16 8.78
N THR A 137 -15.54 6.97 8.99
CA THR A 137 -16.68 6.71 9.90
C THR A 137 -17.56 5.54 9.45
N ASN A 138 -17.58 5.20 8.16
CA ASN A 138 -18.48 4.19 7.58
C ASN A 138 -18.02 2.73 7.74
N SER A 139 -16.87 2.50 8.37
CA SER A 139 -16.23 1.19 8.35
C SER A 139 -16.76 0.31 9.49
N GLY A 140 -17.95 -0.27 9.36
CA GLY A 140 -18.66 -1.17 10.31
C GLY A 140 -17.85 -1.80 11.47
N GLY A 141 -17.35 -0.97 12.39
CA GLY A 141 -16.36 -1.29 13.41
C GLY A 141 -14.96 -1.73 12.95
N LYS A 142 -14.64 -1.86 11.66
CA LYS A 142 -13.38 -2.48 11.18
C LYS A 142 -12.64 -1.63 10.14
N ILE A 143 -11.32 -1.52 10.30
CA ILE A 143 -10.43 -0.79 9.38
C ILE A 143 -9.27 -1.68 8.91
N TYR A 144 -8.81 -1.50 7.68
CA TYR A 144 -7.59 -2.15 7.20
C TYR A 144 -6.35 -1.64 7.96
N LYS A 145 -5.47 -2.56 8.38
CA LYS A 145 -4.25 -2.22 9.13
C LYS A 145 -3.32 -1.26 8.36
N ASN A 146 -3.19 -1.41 7.05
CA ASN A 146 -2.36 -0.51 6.24
C ASN A 146 -2.93 0.91 6.21
N ARG A 147 -4.26 1.02 6.11
CA ARG A 147 -4.99 2.30 6.14
C ARG A 147 -4.84 2.98 7.50
N LEU A 148 -4.94 2.19 8.57
CA LEU A 148 -4.64 2.63 9.93
C LEU A 148 -3.21 3.15 10.06
N LEU A 149 -2.21 2.43 9.55
CA LEU A 149 -0.81 2.84 9.60
C LEU A 149 -0.55 4.12 8.77
N LYS A 150 -1.26 4.33 7.65
CA LYS A 150 -1.24 5.59 6.90
C LYS A 150 -1.71 6.75 7.78
N GLY A 151 -2.83 6.58 8.49
CA GLY A 151 -3.35 7.58 9.44
C GLY A 151 -2.38 7.86 10.58
N VAL A 152 -1.78 6.82 11.18
CA VAL A 152 -0.78 7.00 12.25
C VAL A 152 0.44 7.78 11.75
N LYS A 153 0.93 7.49 10.54
CA LYS A 153 2.07 8.20 9.94
C LYS A 153 1.77 9.68 9.65
N ALA A 154 0.49 10.02 9.40
CA ALA A 154 0.09 11.41 9.18
C ALA A 154 0.04 12.25 10.47
N LEU A 155 0.16 11.62 11.65
CA LEU A 155 0.21 12.31 12.93
C LEU A 155 1.64 12.73 13.29
N THR A 156 1.76 13.84 14.00
CA THR A 156 2.99 14.21 14.71
C THR A 156 2.96 13.66 16.13
N GLY A 157 4.04 13.01 16.58
CA GLY A 157 4.20 12.55 17.95
C GLY A 157 4.10 11.04 18.24
N PRO A 158 3.45 10.18 17.43
CA PRO A 158 3.46 8.74 17.68
C PRO A 158 4.89 8.19 17.82
N ARG A 159 5.09 7.33 18.82
CA ARG A 159 6.40 6.72 19.10
C ARG A 159 6.40 5.23 18.83
N VAL A 160 7.58 4.68 18.60
CA VAL A 160 7.81 3.27 18.30
C VAL A 160 8.76 2.69 19.32
N LYS A 161 8.41 1.56 19.94
CA LYS A 161 9.36 0.81 20.77
C LYS A 161 10.52 0.32 19.90
N ILE A 162 11.76 0.62 20.29
CA ILE A 162 12.95 0.25 19.49
C ILE A 162 12.99 -1.25 19.16
N LYS A 163 12.61 -2.10 20.12
CA LYS A 163 12.53 -3.57 19.99
C LYS A 163 11.42 -4.06 19.03
N LYS A 164 10.57 -3.16 18.53
CA LYS A 164 9.45 -3.45 17.63
C LYS A 164 9.61 -2.78 16.25
N VAL A 165 10.70 -2.06 16.01
CA VAL A 165 10.95 -1.37 14.72
C VAL A 165 10.84 -2.34 13.55
N GLU A 166 11.56 -3.47 13.58
CA GLU A 166 11.52 -4.46 12.48
C GLU A 166 10.09 -4.95 12.21
N SER A 167 9.38 -5.36 13.27
CA SER A 167 7.98 -5.81 13.15
C SER A 167 7.04 -4.71 12.64
N LEU A 168 7.25 -3.45 13.03
CA LEU A 168 6.47 -2.33 12.50
C LEU A 168 6.73 -2.14 11.00
N LEU A 169 7.99 -2.17 10.57
CA LEU A 169 8.36 -2.06 9.16
C LEU A 169 7.74 -3.19 8.33
N GLU A 170 7.75 -4.42 8.84
CA GLU A 170 7.06 -5.55 8.21
C GLU A 170 5.54 -5.32 8.08
N ASN A 171 4.89 -4.83 9.15
CA ASN A 171 3.47 -4.49 9.11
C ASN A 171 3.16 -3.36 8.11
N MET A 172 4.12 -2.48 7.83
CA MET A 172 4.03 -1.44 6.79
C MET A 172 4.40 -1.97 5.39
N GLY A 173 4.72 -3.26 5.24
CA GLY A 173 5.15 -3.85 3.97
C GLY A 173 6.57 -3.44 3.54
N ILE A 174 7.34 -2.80 4.44
CA ILE A 174 8.69 -2.33 4.18
C ILE A 174 9.66 -3.48 4.45
N LYS A 175 10.09 -4.14 3.38
CA LYS A 175 11.19 -5.11 3.47
C LYS A 175 12.49 -4.38 3.78
N ILE A 176 13.18 -4.81 4.83
CA ILE A 176 14.49 -4.33 5.24
C ILE A 176 15.42 -5.54 5.39
N LYS A 177 16.66 -5.44 4.91
CA LYS A 177 17.66 -6.51 5.04
C LYS A 177 18.40 -6.38 6.37
N ASP A 178 18.95 -7.46 6.92
CA ASP A 178 19.68 -7.45 8.20
C ASP A 178 20.74 -6.35 8.30
N LYS A 179 21.51 -6.12 7.22
CA LYS A 179 22.52 -5.05 7.19
C LYS A 179 21.89 -3.65 7.26
N GLU A 180 20.80 -3.43 6.53
CA GLU A 180 20.06 -2.15 6.57
C GLU A 180 19.40 -1.95 7.93
N LEU A 181 18.89 -3.02 8.54
CA LEU A 181 18.31 -2.96 9.87
C LEU A 181 19.38 -2.61 10.92
N ARG A 182 20.58 -3.20 10.83
CA ARG A 182 21.70 -2.84 11.73
C ARG A 182 22.09 -1.37 11.59
N GLU A 183 22.24 -0.89 10.36
CA GLU A 183 22.55 0.52 10.08
C GLU A 183 21.43 1.44 10.58
N LEU A 184 20.17 1.10 10.31
CA LEU A 184 19.01 1.82 10.83
C LEU A 184 19.07 1.93 12.36
N MET A 185 19.29 0.81 13.06
CA MET A 185 19.30 0.77 14.52
C MET A 185 20.48 1.55 15.14
N THR A 186 21.57 1.78 14.42
CA THR A 186 22.69 2.62 14.89
C THR A 186 22.46 4.11 14.72
N GLU A 187 21.62 4.51 13.76
CA GLU A 187 21.30 5.91 13.48
C GLU A 187 20.12 6.42 14.34
N LEU A 188 19.24 5.52 14.80
CA LEU A 188 18.10 5.90 15.63
C LEU A 188 18.53 6.25 17.06
N SER A 189 18.01 7.37 17.55
CA SER A 189 18.15 7.77 18.95
C SER A 189 16.88 7.42 19.73
N THR A 190 17.03 6.84 20.92
CA THR A 190 15.92 6.50 21.82
C THR A 190 15.81 7.48 22.96
N ASP A 191 14.58 7.72 23.43
CA ASP A 191 14.34 8.37 24.72
C ASP A 191 14.57 7.41 25.91
N ASP A 192 14.38 7.92 27.13
CA ASP A 192 14.52 7.16 28.38
C ASP A 192 13.58 5.95 28.47
N ASN A 193 12.51 5.92 27.66
CA ASN A 193 11.57 4.82 27.60
C ASN A 193 11.94 3.76 26.54
N GLY A 194 13.08 3.90 25.87
CA GLY A 194 13.52 3.02 24.80
C GLY A 194 12.63 3.11 23.56
N THR A 195 12.13 4.31 23.26
CA THR A 195 11.25 4.58 22.12
C THR A 195 11.85 5.62 21.20
N VAL A 196 11.49 5.55 19.92
CA VAL A 196 11.90 6.48 18.87
C VAL A 196 10.67 7.18 18.32
N ASP A 197 10.80 8.44 17.89
CA ASP A 197 9.73 9.11 17.16
C ASP A 197 9.45 8.38 15.83
N LEU A 198 8.19 8.24 15.45
CA LEU A 198 7.82 7.55 14.22
C LEU A 198 8.33 8.28 12.97
N ASN A 199 8.31 9.62 12.95
CA ASN A 199 8.77 10.38 11.80
C ASN A 199 10.29 10.27 11.64
N ASP A 200 11.04 10.39 12.74
CA ASP A 200 12.50 10.17 12.75
C ASP A 200 12.85 8.76 12.24
N LEU A 201 12.08 7.74 12.66
CA LEU A 201 12.23 6.38 12.16
C LEU A 201 12.02 6.32 10.63
N MET A 202 10.94 6.92 10.13
CA MET A 202 10.61 6.89 8.70
C MET A 202 11.63 7.64 7.84
N ASP A 203 12.18 8.75 8.34
CA ASP A 203 13.22 9.51 7.68
C ASP A 203 14.53 8.72 7.62
N THR A 204 14.90 8.08 8.72
CA THR A 204 16.11 7.24 8.79
C THR A 204 15.99 6.02 7.87
N VAL A 205 14.81 5.38 7.80
CA VAL A 205 14.54 4.28 6.85
C VAL A 205 14.73 4.75 5.40
N SER A 206 14.22 5.94 5.08
CA SER A 206 14.36 6.53 3.75
C SER A 206 15.83 6.81 3.41
N TYR A 207 16.58 7.37 4.35
CA TYR A 207 18.01 7.62 4.22
C TYR A 207 18.82 6.34 3.98
N VAL A 208 18.65 5.31 4.81
CA VAL A 208 19.39 4.04 4.70
C VAL A 208 19.12 3.36 3.34
N LYS A 209 17.87 3.36 2.88
CA LYS A 209 17.50 2.78 1.58
C LYS A 209 18.05 3.57 0.39
N ALA A 210 18.04 4.90 0.47
CA ALA A 210 18.62 5.75 -0.57
C ALA A 210 20.13 5.57 -0.68
N LYS A 211 20.85 5.58 0.45
CA LYS A 211 22.31 5.39 0.52
C LYS A 211 22.73 4.09 -0.16
N ARG A 212 22.02 2.99 0.11
CA ARG A 212 22.31 1.69 -0.53
C ARG A 212 22.10 1.72 -2.05
N THR A 213 21.02 2.37 -2.50
CA THR A 213 20.72 2.49 -3.93
C THR A 213 21.86 3.22 -4.66
N VAL A 214 22.36 4.30 -4.07
CA VAL A 214 23.52 5.05 -4.60
C VAL A 214 24.79 4.20 -4.58
N SER A 215 25.07 3.46 -3.50
CA SER A 215 26.23 2.57 -3.42
C SER A 215 26.22 1.49 -4.52
N LEU A 216 25.06 0.87 -4.79
CA LEU A 216 24.93 -0.13 -5.85
C LEU A 216 25.11 0.48 -7.25
N GLN A 217 24.59 1.69 -7.50
CA GLN A 217 24.78 2.38 -8.78
C GLN A 217 26.24 2.74 -9.04
N LYS A 218 27.01 3.11 -8.01
CA LYS A 218 28.46 3.36 -8.14
C LYS A 218 29.25 2.08 -8.45
N LEU A 219 28.88 0.95 -7.84
CA LEU A 219 29.51 -0.35 -8.08
C LEU A 219 29.24 -0.92 -9.48
N ILE A 220 28.10 -0.61 -10.09
CA ILE A 220 27.76 -1.08 -11.46
C ILE A 220 28.47 -0.24 -12.53
N LYS A 221 28.93 0.97 -12.19
CA LYS A 221 29.61 1.90 -13.11
C LYS A 221 31.14 1.83 -13.03
N ALA A 222 31.69 1.02 -12.12
CA ALA A 222 33.12 0.77 -11.96
C ALA A 222 33.48 -0.57 -12.61
#